data_AF-A0A6I7QR14-F1
#
_entry.id   AF-A0A6I7QR14-F1
#
_cell.length_a   1.000
_cell.length_b   1.000
_cell.length_c   1.000
_cell.angle_alpha   90.00
_cell.angle_beta   90.00
_cell.angle_gamma   90.00
#
_symmetry.space_group_name_H-M   'P 1'
#
loop_
_entity.id
_entity.type
_entity.pdbx_description
1 polymer ?
#
loop_
_entity_poly.entity_id
_entity_poly.type
_entity_poly.pdbx_seq_one_letter_code
_entity_poly.pdbx_strand_id
1 'polypeptide(L)'
;MGRIAPHQHIMNLVRALPAVDVQNRLLRVRDTDLALAMLYMVEDERNTIIALAGPAKGGRVREALARLEHTRIRYDQYEQTAGIVIRMLQNTVPGSSLEAGKERRSYYRPTWRATGRNPPSSR
;
A
#
# COMPACT_ATOMS: atom_id res chain seq x y z
N MET A 1 19.87 -12.36 20.59
CA MET A 1 18.96 -11.34 20.04
C MET A 1 17.65 -12.02 19.67
N GLY A 2 16.55 -11.71 20.35
CA GLY A 2 15.25 -12.32 20.04
C GLY A 2 14.76 -11.84 18.67
N ARG A 3 14.34 -12.76 17.79
CA ARG A 3 13.70 -12.39 16.52
C ARG A 3 12.34 -11.75 16.82
N ILE A 4 12.12 -10.53 16.33
CA ILE A 4 10.81 -9.86 16.42
C ILE A 4 9.85 -10.61 15.51
N ALA A 5 8.65 -10.94 16.00
CA ALA A 5 7.64 -11.60 15.19
C ALA A 5 7.19 -10.71 14.01
N PRO A 6 6.85 -11.27 12.83
CA PRO A 6 6.54 -10.48 11.65
C PRO A 6 5.39 -9.48 11.84
N HIS A 7 4.31 -9.88 12.52
CA HIS A 7 3.19 -8.99 12.83
C HIS A 7 3.59 -7.80 13.72
N GLN A 8 4.44 -8.05 14.72
CA GLN A 8 4.96 -7.00 15.59
C GLN A 8 5.82 -5.99 14.80
N HIS A 9 6.62 -6.48 13.84
CA HIS A 9 7.39 -5.61 12.97
C HIS A 9 6.48 -4.75 12.07
N ILE A 10 5.41 -5.32 11.52
CA ILE A 10 4.41 -4.55 10.77
C ILE A 10 3.82 -3.44 11.64
N MET A 11 3.41 -3.74 12.87
CA MET A 11 2.85 -2.73 13.78
C MET A 11 3.86 -1.65 14.15
N ASN A 12 5.13 -2.00 14.35
CA ASN A 12 6.19 -1.02 14.59
C ASN A 12 6.35 -0.07 13.39
N LEU A 13 6.29 -0.58 12.15
CA LEU A 13 6.35 0.24 10.94
C LEU A 13 5.11 1.13 10.79
N VAL A 14 3.92 0.59 11.02
CA VAL A 14 2.66 1.35 10.97
C VAL A 14 2.65 2.51 11.96
N ARG A 15 3.19 2.30 13.17
CA ARG A 15 3.30 3.35 14.20
C ARG A 15 4.38 4.38 13.91
N ALA A 16 5.46 3.99 13.23
CA ALA A 16 6.59 4.87 12.93
C ALA A 16 6.36 5.77 11.70
N LEU A 17 5.45 5.40 10.80
CA LEU A 17 5.21 6.09 9.55
C LEU A 17 4.00 7.04 9.63
N PRO A 18 3.98 8.15 8.87
CA PRO A 18 2.80 8.97 8.71
C PRO A 18 1.62 8.16 8.15
N ALA A 19 0.41 8.40 8.66
CA ALA A 19 -0.78 7.64 8.27
C ALA A 19 -1.03 7.62 6.75
N VAL A 20 -0.80 8.75 6.07
CA VAL A 20 -0.94 8.88 4.61
C VAL A 20 0.05 7.97 3.86
N ASP A 21 1.27 7.85 4.37
CA ASP A 21 2.30 7.00 3.74
C ASP A 21 1.99 5.53 3.96
N VAL A 22 1.53 5.16 5.16
CA VAL A 22 1.03 3.80 5.44
C VAL A 22 -0.11 3.46 4.50
N GLN A 23 -1.12 4.33 4.39
CA GLN A 23 -2.25 4.13 3.48
C GLN A 23 -1.80 3.92 2.04
N ASN A 24 -0.95 4.81 1.51
CA ASN A 24 -0.44 4.72 0.14
C ASN A 24 0.33 3.40 -0.13
N ARG A 25 1.09 2.92 0.86
CA ARG A 25 1.82 1.65 0.78
C ARG A 25 0.85 0.46 0.86
N LEU A 26 -0.11 0.48 1.79
CA LEU A 26 -1.12 -0.57 1.93
C LEU A 26 -1.98 -0.72 0.67
N LEU A 27 -2.33 0.37 -0.02
CA LEU A 27 -3.12 0.32 -1.26
C LEU A 27 -2.48 -0.55 -2.35
N ARG A 28 -1.15 -0.73 -2.32
CA ARG A 28 -0.39 -1.54 -3.29
C ARG A 28 -0.30 -3.03 -2.92
N VAL A 29 -0.59 -3.37 -1.68
CA VAL A 29 -0.58 -4.76 -1.20
C VAL A 29 -1.85 -5.46 -1.68
N ARG A 30 -1.78 -6.73 -2.08
CA ARG A 30 -3.00 -7.49 -2.43
C ARG A 30 -3.85 -7.74 -1.19
N ASP A 31 -5.17 -7.74 -1.33
CA ASP A 31 -6.09 -7.87 -0.19
C ASP A 31 -5.87 -9.19 0.58
N THR A 32 -5.63 -10.29 -0.12
CA THR A 32 -5.31 -11.60 0.47
C THR A 32 -3.96 -11.62 1.19
N ASP A 33 -2.94 -10.96 0.64
CA ASP A 33 -1.61 -10.90 1.29
C ASP A 33 -1.68 -10.11 2.59
N LEU A 34 -2.44 -9.01 2.58
CA LEU A 34 -2.66 -8.20 3.77
C LEU A 34 -3.44 -9.01 4.83
N ALA A 35 -4.51 -9.71 4.43
CA ALA A 35 -5.26 -10.58 5.33
C ALA A 35 -4.40 -11.70 5.95
N LEU A 36 -3.58 -12.38 5.13
CA LEU A 36 -2.64 -13.42 5.61
C LEU A 36 -1.63 -12.86 6.61
N ALA A 37 -1.05 -11.69 6.34
CA ALA A 37 -0.09 -11.04 7.24
C ALA A 37 -0.70 -10.64 8.59
N MET A 38 -2.03 -10.55 8.66
CA MET A 38 -2.81 -10.16 9.83
C MET A 38 -3.32 -11.35 10.66
N LEU A 39 -3.07 -12.61 10.26
CA LEU A 39 -3.63 -13.79 10.92
C LEU A 39 -3.28 -13.91 12.41
N TYR A 40 -2.07 -13.51 12.79
CA TYR A 40 -1.57 -13.58 14.17
C TYR A 40 -1.69 -12.25 14.94
N MET A 41 -2.36 -11.24 14.36
CA MET A 41 -2.59 -9.96 15.02
C MET A 41 -3.82 -10.02 15.90
N VAL A 42 -3.79 -9.31 17.03
CA VAL A 42 -5.00 -9.13 17.85
C VAL A 42 -6.01 -8.24 17.12
N GLU A 43 -7.27 -8.27 17.55
CA GLU A 43 -8.35 -7.56 16.87
C GLU A 43 -8.10 -6.05 16.72
N ASP A 44 -7.58 -5.39 17.76
CA ASP A 44 -7.28 -3.95 17.73
C ASP A 44 -6.20 -3.58 16.70
N GLU A 45 -5.16 -4.40 16.59
CA GLU A 45 -4.12 -4.24 15.58
C GLU A 45 -4.69 -4.41 14.18
N ARG A 46 -5.57 -5.41 14.00
CA ARG A 46 -6.25 -5.63 12.72
C ARG A 46 -7.12 -4.44 12.34
N ASN A 47 -7.91 -3.94 13.27
CA ASN A 47 -8.78 -2.78 13.08
C ASN A 47 -7.97 -1.53 12.73
N THR A 48 -6.80 -1.34 13.35
CA THR A 48 -5.90 -0.23 13.05
C THR A 48 -5.43 -0.27 11.58
N ILE A 49 -4.94 -1.42 11.11
CA ILE A 49 -4.46 -1.56 9.72
C ILE A 49 -5.62 -1.40 8.72
N ILE A 50 -6.78 -1.99 9.01
CA ILE A 50 -7.96 -1.90 8.16
C ILE A 50 -8.46 -0.46 8.06
N ALA A 51 -8.45 0.30 9.16
CA ALA A 51 -8.83 1.70 9.15
C ALA A 51 -7.89 2.53 8.27
N LEU A 52 -6.57 2.29 8.37
CA LEU A 52 -5.56 2.97 7.54
C LEU A 52 -5.66 2.61 6.05
N ALA A 53 -6.09 1.40 5.72
CA ALA A 53 -6.31 0.99 4.33
C ALA A 53 -7.49 1.74 3.66
N GLY A 54 -8.37 2.37 4.44
CA GLY A 54 -9.57 3.05 3.97
C GLY A 54 -10.76 2.10 3.75
N PRO A 55 -11.99 2.63 3.62
CA PRO A 55 -13.22 1.85 3.73
C PRO A 55 -13.38 0.77 2.65
N ALA A 56 -13.11 1.11 1.39
CA ALA A 56 -13.29 0.19 0.26
C ALA A 56 -12.32 -1.00 0.33
N LYS A 57 -11.02 -0.74 0.57
CA LYS A 57 -10.02 -1.80 0.71
C LYS A 57 -10.22 -2.57 2.02
N GLY A 58 -10.54 -1.87 3.10
CA GLY A 58 -10.83 -2.47 4.40
C GLY A 58 -11.97 -3.50 4.34
N GLY A 59 -13.04 -3.23 3.58
CA GLY A 59 -14.10 -4.21 3.30
C GLY A 59 -13.57 -5.49 2.67
N ARG A 60 -12.84 -5.38 1.56
CA ARG A 60 -12.27 -6.53 0.85
C ARG A 60 -11.27 -7.34 1.69
N VAL A 61 -10.49 -6.67 2.54
CA VAL A 61 -9.56 -7.33 3.48
C VAL A 61 -10.31 -8.11 4.55
N ARG A 62 -11.41 -7.57 5.11
CA ARG A 62 -12.26 -8.30 6.06
C ARG A 62 -12.88 -9.55 5.44
N GLU A 63 -13.39 -9.44 4.22
CA GLU A 63 -13.90 -10.61 3.49
C GLU A 63 -12.81 -11.66 3.24
N ALA A 64 -11.58 -11.22 2.92
CA ALA A 64 -10.45 -12.11 2.77
C ALA A 64 -10.07 -12.81 4.08
N LEU A 65 -10.08 -12.09 5.21
CA LEU A 65 -9.86 -12.67 6.54
C LEU A 65 -10.91 -13.74 6.87
N ALA A 66 -12.19 -13.45 6.63
CA ALA A 66 -13.27 -14.42 6.85
C ALA A 66 -13.09 -15.71 6.01
N ARG A 67 -12.64 -15.59 4.77
CA ARG A 67 -12.31 -16.77 3.93
C ARG A 67 -11.13 -17.57 4.47
N LEU A 68 -10.15 -16.90 5.07
CA LEU A 68 -8.95 -17.55 5.62
C LEU A 68 -9.23 -18.30 6.92
N GLU A 69 -10.30 -17.97 7.66
CA GLU A 69 -10.69 -18.64 8.91
C GLU A 69 -10.89 -20.16 8.73
N HIS A 70 -11.37 -20.57 7.56
CA HIS A 70 -11.58 -21.99 7.22
C HIS A 70 -10.41 -22.63 6.47
N THR A 71 -9.30 -21.91 6.28
CA THR A 71 -8.15 -22.38 5.51
C THR A 71 -7.02 -22.79 6.43
N ARG A 72 -6.41 -23.96 6.17
CA ARG A 72 -5.21 -24.39 6.87
C ARG A 72 -3.98 -23.65 6.32
N ILE A 73 -3.64 -22.53 6.94
CA ILE A 73 -2.45 -21.75 6.62
C ILE A 73 -1.29 -22.24 7.48
N ARG A 74 -0.17 -22.59 6.83
CA ARG A 74 1.05 -22.97 7.53
C ARG A 74 1.81 -21.71 7.97
N TYR A 75 2.60 -21.85 9.03
CA TYR A 75 3.36 -20.73 9.58
C TYR A 75 4.39 -20.16 8.59
N ASP A 76 5.01 -21.00 7.75
CA ASP A 76 5.95 -20.56 6.71
C ASP A 76 5.29 -19.65 5.66
N GLN A 77 4.05 -19.96 5.27
CA GLN A 77 3.27 -19.15 4.34
C GLN A 77 2.91 -17.79 4.95
N TYR A 78 2.53 -17.79 6.24
CA TYR A 78 2.32 -16.56 6.99
C TYR A 78 3.60 -15.70 7.02
N GLU A 79 4.74 -16.29 7.39
CA GLU A 79 6.00 -15.56 7.53
C GLU A 79 6.47 -14.96 6.20
N GLN A 80 6.40 -15.73 5.11
CA GLN A 80 6.74 -15.26 3.77
C GLN A 80 5.84 -14.10 3.33
N THR A 81 4.53 -14.22 3.57
CA THR A 81 3.55 -13.20 3.16
C THR A 81 3.71 -11.93 4.00
N ALA A 82 3.89 -12.07 5.31
CA ALA A 82 4.20 -10.96 6.20
C ALA A 82 5.49 -10.24 5.77
N GLY A 83 6.52 -10.98 5.32
CA GLY A 83 7.74 -10.42 4.74
C GLY A 83 7.51 -9.56 3.49
N ILE A 84 6.55 -9.94 2.63
CA ILE A 84 6.16 -9.12 1.47
C ILE A 84 5.54 -7.80 1.95
N VAL A 85 4.61 -7.86 2.90
CA VAL A 85 3.95 -6.65 3.46
C VAL A 85 4.97 -5.74 4.15
N ILE A 86 5.90 -6.30 4.93
CA ILE A 86 7.00 -5.54 5.56
C ILE A 86 7.82 -4.80 4.51
N ARG A 87 8.22 -5.47 3.42
CA ARG A 87 8.97 -4.81 2.33
C ARG A 87 8.17 -3.69 1.67
N MET A 88 6.86 -3.88 1.46
CA MET A 88 6.00 -2.84 0.91
C MET A 88 5.86 -1.64 1.86
N LEU A 89 5.79 -1.89 3.17
CA LEU A 89 5.76 -0.85 4.19
C LEU A 89 7.11 -0.17 4.40
N GLN A 90 8.23 -0.82 4.11
CA GLN A 90 9.57 -0.23 4.20
C GLN A 90 9.95 0.57 2.97
N ASN A 91 9.51 0.15 1.78
CA ASN A 91 9.87 0.80 0.53
C ASN A 91 9.29 2.22 0.47
N THR A 92 10.18 3.19 0.67
CA THR A 92 9.90 4.60 0.44
C THR A 92 9.66 4.82 -1.05
N VAL A 93 8.45 5.23 -1.39
CA VAL A 93 8.19 5.76 -2.73
C VAL A 93 8.92 7.10 -2.81
N PRO A 94 9.77 7.35 -3.81
CA PRO A 94 10.30 8.70 -4.05
C PRO A 94 9.11 9.64 -4.23
N GLY A 95 8.83 10.48 -3.24
CA GLY A 95 7.66 11.36 -3.19
C GLY A 95 6.79 11.25 -1.93
N SER A 96 7.03 10.29 -1.02
CA SER A 96 6.35 10.21 0.28
C SER A 96 7.12 11.02 1.34
N SER A 97 6.74 12.29 1.45
CA SER A 97 6.88 13.23 2.57
C SER A 97 8.21 13.31 3.35
N LEU A 98 9.08 14.23 2.91
CA LEU A 98 9.85 15.19 3.74
C LEU A 98 10.67 16.18 2.87
N GLU A 99 10.87 15.85 1.59
CA GLU A 99 11.52 16.70 0.56
C GLU A 99 10.52 17.33 -0.44
N ALA A 100 9.23 17.39 -0.11
CA ALA A 100 8.19 17.94 -1.00
C ALA A 100 8.16 19.48 -1.09
N GLY A 101 9.26 20.15 -0.71
CA GLY A 101 9.46 21.59 -0.89
C GLY A 101 10.27 21.95 -2.14
N LYS A 102 10.90 20.98 -2.82
CA LYS A 102 11.78 21.25 -3.97
C LYS A 102 11.77 20.13 -5.01
N GLU A 103 10.64 19.88 -5.68
CA GLU A 103 10.74 19.64 -7.12
C GLU A 103 9.41 19.76 -7.84
N ARG A 104 9.46 20.54 -8.91
CA ARG A 104 8.34 21.00 -9.69
C ARG A 104 7.69 19.81 -10.39
N ARG A 105 6.37 19.64 -10.17
CA ARG A 105 5.50 18.96 -11.14
C ARG A 105 5.55 19.74 -12.45
N SER A 106 6.52 19.43 -13.31
CA SER A 106 6.49 19.85 -14.71
C SER A 106 5.51 18.92 -15.41
N TYR A 107 4.23 19.32 -15.43
CA TYR A 107 3.28 18.71 -16.33
C TYR A 107 3.80 18.89 -17.74
N TYR A 108 4.07 17.78 -18.41
CA TYR A 108 4.28 17.73 -19.85
C TYR A 108 3.03 18.33 -20.52
N ARG A 109 3.10 19.62 -20.87
CA ARG A 109 2.13 20.25 -21.77
C ARG A 109 2.59 19.93 -23.18
N PRO A 110 1.83 19.15 -23.98
CA PRO A 110 2.12 19.08 -25.40
C PRO A 110 1.88 20.48 -25.96
N THR A 111 2.95 21.24 -26.13
CA THR A 111 2.92 22.47 -26.92
C THR A 111 2.78 22.02 -28.36
N TRP A 112 1.55 21.99 -28.87
CA TRP A 112 1.29 21.98 -30.31
C TRP A 112 1.80 23.31 -30.87
N ARG A 113 3.11 23.42 -31.05
CA ARG A 113 3.75 24.49 -31.81
C ARG A 113 3.77 24.05 -33.26
N ALA A 114 3.05 24.81 -34.07
CA ALA A 114 3.63 25.43 -35.25
C ALA A 114 4.43 24.50 -36.19
N THR A 115 3.73 23.58 -36.85
CA THR A 115 4.10 23.21 -38.22
C THR A 115 2.99 23.69 -39.14
N GLY A 116 3.28 24.77 -39.87
CA GLY A 116 2.36 25.41 -40.80
C GLY A 116 1.87 24.45 -41.88
N ARG A 117 0.63 24.00 -41.75
CA ARG A 117 -0.19 23.55 -42.87
C ARG A 117 -1.53 24.27 -42.77
N ASN A 118 -1.85 25.06 -43.79
CA ASN A 118 -3.15 25.70 -43.94
C ASN A 118 -4.26 24.64 -43.89
N PRO A 119 -5.42 24.93 -43.27
CA PRO A 119 -6.59 24.08 -43.42
C PRO A 119 -7.06 24.12 -44.89
N PRO A 120 -7.48 22.99 -45.48
CA PRO A 120 -8.08 23.00 -46.80
C PRO A 120 -9.37 23.82 -46.77
N SER A 121 -9.47 24.79 -47.68
CA SER A 121 -10.67 25.58 -47.93
C SER A 121 -11.83 24.66 -48.26
N SER A 122 -12.89 24.72 -47.44
CA SER A 122 -14.19 24.17 -47.75
C SER A 122 -14.76 24.84 -49.01
N ARG A 123 -14.99 24.04 -50.05
CA ARG A 123 -15.93 24.31 -51.13
C ARG A 123 -17.01 23.25 -51.08
#